data_AF-A0A9W8ZX42-F1
#
_entry.id   AF-A0A9W8ZX42-F1
#
_cell.length_a   1.000
_cell.length_b   1.000
_cell.length_c   1.000
_cell.angle_alpha   90.00
_cell.angle_beta   90.00
_cell.angle_gamma   90.00
#
_symmetry.space_group_name_H-M   'P 1'
#
loop_
_entity.id
_entity.type
_entity.pdbx_description
1 polymer ?
#
loop_
_entity_poly.entity_id
_entity_poly.type
_entity_poly.pdbx_seq_one_letter_code
_entity_poly.pdbx_strand_id
1 'polypeptide(L)'
;MPAEPSKDVTTDMTTELGRITLGTQTSVGSAEYLSWVTVLKSMMEGTLNNVRDMAVSSLVDGTARFVRMLNELYFAAKVNSRLNLTKIKENSLRPRPTAIFQTLQSHDIPIQKSREFLSAGSRWAFLANSVIAFKGEDNYFRKKASVTVIQALCNQIRAPTSSVSGDLVKSRLIPVLANLRKDIPISMPTLYHPSLFKHLGLSSSFDSGNLNESDNYFSSFFFHTFRSLPRDWEAWNLFLAIPEDQLLSTALLERRFLLFSPVEVEVGSPISELTSSSEEEPLAQRFLAKPPLPISMIFSRMGFQSQDAEGIHQILCTPYVPQKTVEPFPADLRRRSKWTEQERRAAINCIKPDSLDKYAQEMNQRFDSLGQLSDKRYLKLDRNLVDGKVLQVYDDNQSLLYTLDTTMPANLREGLETAVQACLSDTTAQFRYQEPSTSVKTRAFSSIHFTNQTRYLTHGYDAPEDIHPLYLRNADGGKTNHSQFLSHPSEDIHKLSQEYATLKEALEAVLQWIVEKVLRIHPDMFQEILATADLLPLNDTSPASPFTSIVVNINVGTLAHRDKNDGYACICVTIGNPKGGN
;
A
#
# COMPACT_ATOMS: atom_id res chain seq x y z
N MET A 1 23.89 48.26 46.54
CA MET A 1 25.05 47.47 46.08
C MET A 1 24.79 46.00 46.41
N PRO A 2 25.17 45.07 45.53
CA PRO A 2 24.22 44.12 44.93
C PRO A 2 24.08 42.79 45.67
N ALA A 3 22.91 42.18 45.49
CA ALA A 3 22.59 40.81 45.89
C ALA A 3 23.38 39.80 45.03
N GLU A 4 23.88 38.76 45.69
CA GLU A 4 24.56 37.63 45.06
C GLU A 4 23.61 36.84 44.13
N PRO A 5 24.04 36.44 42.93
CA PRO A 5 23.24 35.59 42.05
C PRO A 5 23.32 34.11 42.48
N SER A 6 22.15 33.47 42.47
CA SER A 6 21.97 32.04 42.70
C SER A 6 22.75 31.21 41.68
N LYS A 7 23.39 30.14 42.16
CA LYS A 7 24.08 29.14 41.34
C LYS A 7 23.12 28.47 40.36
N ASP A 8 23.34 28.70 39.07
CA ASP A 8 22.82 27.87 37.99
C ASP A 8 23.41 26.46 38.13
N VAL A 9 22.54 25.47 38.34
CA VAL A 9 22.82 24.05 38.12
C VAL A 9 21.93 23.63 36.96
N THR A 10 22.37 23.95 35.75
CA THR A 10 21.89 23.31 34.53
C THR A 10 22.63 21.99 34.38
N THR A 11 22.12 20.96 35.05
CA THR A 11 22.50 19.59 34.75
C THR A 11 21.96 19.26 33.37
N ASP A 12 22.88 19.06 32.44
CA ASP A 12 22.62 18.70 31.05
C ASP A 12 21.96 17.31 30.96
N MET A 13 20.62 17.29 31.04
CA MET A 13 19.78 16.09 30.85
C MET A 13 20.00 15.41 29.49
N THR A 14 20.63 16.09 28.53
CA THR A 14 20.97 15.56 27.21
C THR A 14 22.11 14.54 27.28
N THR A 15 22.99 14.64 28.28
CA THR A 15 24.15 13.75 28.45
C THR A 15 23.82 12.49 29.27
N GLU A 16 22.83 12.54 30.18
CA GLU A 16 22.40 11.38 30.99
C GLU A 16 21.46 10.42 30.22
N LEU A 17 20.62 10.95 29.30
CA LEU A 17 19.71 10.14 28.46
C LEU A 17 20.43 9.37 27.33
N GLY A 18 21.64 9.78 26.97
CA GLY A 18 22.47 9.12 25.95
C GLY A 18 23.13 7.81 26.40
N ARG A 19 23.14 7.49 27.71
CA ARG A 19 23.86 6.32 28.26
C ARG A 19 23.01 5.10 28.59
N ILE A 20 21.67 5.20 28.53
CA ILE A 20 20.80 4.11 29.05
C ILE A 20 20.17 3.22 27.97
N THR A 21 20.22 3.56 26.68
CA THR A 21 19.32 2.88 25.70
C THR A 21 19.97 2.24 24.47
N LEU A 22 21.29 2.11 24.40
CA LEU A 22 21.96 1.49 23.24
C LEU A 22 22.57 0.12 23.56
N GLY A 23 21.73 -0.91 23.40
CA GLY A 23 22.15 -2.26 23.08
C GLY A 23 22.29 -2.44 21.56
N THR A 24 23.51 -2.80 21.15
CA THR A 24 24.04 -3.26 19.84
C THR A 24 23.06 -4.09 18.99
N GLN A 25 22.90 -4.03 17.65
CA GLN A 25 23.75 -3.63 16.51
C GLN A 25 22.87 -3.30 15.27
N THR A 26 23.19 -2.22 14.55
CA THR A 26 23.54 -2.17 13.10
C THR A 26 23.84 -0.71 12.76
N SER A 27 25.12 -0.41 12.49
CA SER A 27 25.62 0.94 12.26
C SER A 27 25.44 1.37 10.80
N VAL A 28 24.33 2.04 10.52
CA VAL A 28 24.39 3.32 9.80
C VAL A 28 24.32 4.37 10.90
N GLY A 29 25.24 5.33 10.93
CA GLY A 29 25.34 6.29 12.04
C GLY A 29 23.96 6.90 12.34
N SER A 30 23.50 6.79 13.59
CA SER A 30 22.18 7.26 14.01
C SER A 30 21.92 8.72 13.62
N ALA A 31 22.97 9.54 13.52
CA ALA A 31 22.92 10.92 13.05
C ALA A 31 22.54 11.07 11.56
N GLU A 32 23.16 10.31 10.66
CA GLU A 32 22.81 10.32 9.22
C GLU A 32 21.37 9.86 9.00
N TYR A 33 20.96 8.88 9.80
CA TYR A 33 19.63 8.31 9.75
C TYR A 33 18.56 9.32 10.19
N LEU A 34 18.78 9.96 11.35
CA LEU A 34 17.88 10.95 11.91
C LEU A 34 17.78 12.20 11.02
N SER A 35 18.90 12.62 10.41
CA SER A 35 18.93 13.68 9.39
C SER A 35 18.02 13.34 8.21
N TRP A 36 18.13 12.13 7.66
CA TRP A 36 17.30 11.70 6.53
C TRP A 36 15.80 11.67 6.86
N VAL A 37 15.42 11.18 8.04
CA VAL A 37 14.01 11.16 8.47
C VAL A 37 13.48 12.59 8.67
N THR A 38 14.29 13.47 9.23
CA THR A 38 13.96 14.90 9.40
C THR A 38 13.67 15.58 8.05
N VAL A 39 14.48 15.28 7.03
CA VAL A 39 14.26 15.75 5.65
C VAL A 39 12.90 15.29 5.12
N LEU A 40 12.61 13.99 5.23
CA LEU A 40 11.34 13.44 4.71
C LEU A 40 10.12 14.02 5.43
N LYS A 41 10.19 14.21 6.76
CA LYS A 41 9.14 14.86 7.55
C LYS A 41 8.88 16.27 7.06
N SER A 42 9.94 17.08 6.94
CA SER A 42 9.87 18.47 6.48
C SER A 42 9.29 18.58 5.06
N MET A 43 9.66 17.68 4.15
CA MET A 43 9.10 17.65 2.78
C MET A 43 7.59 17.41 2.79
N MET A 44 7.10 16.47 3.60
CA MET A 44 5.67 16.17 3.70
C MET A 44 4.89 17.33 4.35
N GLU A 45 5.39 17.88 5.46
CA GLU A 45 4.76 18.99 6.19
C GLU A 45 4.77 20.29 5.39
N GLY A 46 5.91 20.64 4.78
CA GLY A 46 6.07 21.83 3.95
C GLY A 46 5.16 21.80 2.71
N THR A 47 4.96 20.63 2.11
CA THR A 47 3.99 20.47 1.01
C THR A 47 2.56 20.80 1.44
N LEU A 48 2.15 20.30 2.61
CA LEU A 48 0.79 20.49 3.11
C LEU A 48 0.52 21.95 3.45
N ASN A 49 1.47 22.63 4.09
CA ASN A 49 1.35 24.03 4.48
C ASN A 49 1.37 24.95 3.24
N ASN A 50 2.32 24.74 2.33
CA ASN A 50 2.42 25.55 1.10
C ASN A 50 1.18 25.41 0.20
N VAL A 51 0.59 24.22 0.09
CA VAL A 51 -0.63 24.01 -0.70
C VAL A 51 -1.85 24.69 -0.05
N ARG A 52 -1.90 24.75 1.29
CA ARG A 52 -3.01 25.33 2.05
C ARG A 52 -3.03 26.87 1.96
N ASP A 53 -1.86 27.51 1.94
CA ASP A 53 -1.73 28.97 1.96
C ASP A 53 -1.82 29.63 0.56
N MET A 54 -1.73 28.84 -0.51
CA MET A 54 -1.62 29.31 -1.89
C MET A 54 -2.97 29.43 -2.64
N ALA A 55 -4.10 29.20 -1.98
CA ALA A 55 -5.41 29.00 -2.62
C ALA A 55 -6.18 30.28 -3.04
N VAL A 56 -5.55 31.26 -3.71
CA VAL A 56 -6.23 32.54 -4.06
C VAL A 56 -6.16 32.94 -5.55
N SER A 57 -5.41 32.24 -6.43
CA SER A 57 -5.50 32.47 -7.89
C SER A 57 -5.08 31.26 -8.75
N SER A 58 -5.46 31.24 -10.04
CA SER A 58 -5.20 30.13 -10.98
C SER A 58 -3.72 29.92 -11.33
N LEU A 59 -2.91 30.99 -11.35
CA LEU A 59 -1.46 30.89 -11.54
C LEU A 59 -0.78 30.31 -10.28
N VAL A 60 -1.27 30.70 -9.11
CA VAL A 60 -0.77 30.24 -7.82
C VAL A 60 -1.14 28.77 -7.58
N ASP A 61 -2.35 28.34 -7.98
CA ASP A 61 -2.77 26.94 -7.96
C ASP A 61 -1.90 26.04 -8.86
N GLY A 62 -1.60 26.49 -10.09
CA GLY A 62 -0.68 25.77 -10.98
C GLY A 62 0.73 25.59 -10.37
N THR A 63 1.22 26.62 -9.68
CA THR A 63 2.53 26.59 -9.01
C THR A 63 2.53 25.65 -7.80
N ALA A 64 1.48 25.70 -6.97
CA ALA A 64 1.34 24.83 -5.81
C ALA A 64 1.28 23.34 -6.21
N ARG A 65 0.54 23.01 -7.28
CA ARG A 65 0.49 21.64 -7.83
C ARG A 65 1.84 21.16 -8.34
N PHE A 66 2.56 22.02 -9.08
CA PHE A 66 3.89 21.67 -9.57
C PHE A 66 4.89 21.43 -8.43
N VAL A 67 4.88 22.29 -7.40
CA VAL A 67 5.73 22.10 -6.21
C VAL A 67 5.38 20.82 -5.46
N ARG A 68 4.09 20.51 -5.31
CA ARG A 68 3.65 19.24 -4.70
C ARG A 68 4.15 18.02 -5.49
N MET A 69 3.97 18.03 -6.81
CA MET A 69 4.43 16.95 -7.70
C MET A 69 5.94 16.73 -7.53
N LEU A 70 6.73 17.81 -7.51
CA LEU A 70 8.17 17.73 -7.26
C LEU A 70 8.48 17.14 -5.88
N ASN A 71 7.75 17.54 -4.83
CA ASN A 71 7.97 16.99 -3.49
C ASN A 71 7.63 15.50 -3.40
N GLU A 72 6.56 15.05 -4.05
CA GLU A 72 6.20 13.63 -4.14
C GLU A 72 7.27 12.85 -4.92
N LEU A 73 7.72 13.37 -6.07
CA LEU A 73 8.81 12.79 -6.85
C LEU A 73 10.11 12.70 -6.03
N TYR A 74 10.43 13.75 -5.29
CA TYR A 74 11.62 13.82 -4.45
C TYR A 74 11.56 12.82 -3.29
N PHE A 75 10.40 12.69 -2.66
CA PHE A 75 10.17 11.68 -1.62
C PHE A 75 10.42 10.28 -2.19
N ALA A 76 9.83 9.96 -3.35
CA ALA A 76 10.04 8.67 -4.01
C ALA A 76 11.51 8.43 -4.39
N ALA A 77 12.22 9.45 -4.87
CA ALA A 77 13.64 9.33 -5.21
C ALA A 77 14.52 9.05 -3.98
N LYS A 78 14.23 9.67 -2.82
CA LYS A 78 14.95 9.40 -1.57
C LYS A 78 14.70 7.99 -1.06
N VAL A 79 13.46 7.50 -1.12
CA VAL A 79 13.13 6.10 -0.81
C VAL A 79 13.89 5.17 -1.74
N ASN A 80 13.88 5.42 -3.05
CA ASN A 80 14.62 4.62 -4.04
C ASN A 80 16.14 4.64 -3.83
N SER A 81 16.72 5.77 -3.42
CA SER A 81 18.14 5.84 -3.05
C SER A 81 18.48 4.87 -1.92
N ARG A 82 17.61 4.77 -0.90
CA ARG A 82 17.79 3.82 0.20
C ARG A 82 17.63 2.39 -0.26
N LEU A 83 16.60 2.09 -1.05
CA LEU A 83 16.39 0.75 -1.61
C LEU A 83 17.61 0.29 -2.43
N ASN A 84 18.16 1.17 -3.28
CA ASN A 84 19.36 0.88 -4.06
C ASN A 84 20.58 0.62 -3.17
N LEU A 85 20.80 1.44 -2.12
CA LEU A 85 21.87 1.20 -1.16
C LEU A 85 21.72 -0.14 -0.42
N THR A 86 20.49 -0.49 -0.02
CA THR A 86 20.19 -1.79 0.60
C THR A 86 20.47 -2.94 -0.37
N LYS A 87 20.04 -2.83 -1.64
CA LYS A 87 20.35 -3.80 -2.69
C LYS A 87 21.86 -4.04 -2.83
N ILE A 88 22.65 -2.95 -2.84
CA ILE A 88 24.12 -3.04 -2.96
C ILE A 88 24.73 -3.69 -1.71
N LYS A 89 24.33 -3.24 -0.51
CA LYS A 89 24.90 -3.73 0.76
C LYS A 89 24.54 -5.18 1.06
N GLU A 90 23.29 -5.57 0.82
CA GLU A 90 22.75 -6.86 1.22
C GLU A 90 22.75 -7.87 0.06
N ASN A 91 23.20 -7.47 -1.13
CA ASN A 91 23.04 -8.23 -2.37
C ASN A 91 21.59 -8.73 -2.58
N SER A 92 20.62 -7.95 -2.10
CA SER A 92 19.20 -8.30 -2.15
C SER A 92 18.63 -7.97 -3.51
N LEU A 93 18.05 -8.97 -4.19
CA LEU A 93 17.44 -8.78 -5.50
C LEU A 93 16.21 -7.84 -5.46
N ARG A 94 15.55 -7.71 -4.31
CA ARG A 94 14.27 -6.97 -4.14
C ARG A 94 14.21 -6.30 -2.76
N PRO A 95 14.93 -5.19 -2.55
CA PRO A 95 14.79 -4.40 -1.32
C PRO A 95 13.34 -3.92 -1.17
N ARG A 96 12.83 -3.89 0.08
CA ARG A 96 11.45 -3.50 0.39
C ARG A 96 11.42 -2.19 1.18
N PRO A 97 10.41 -1.32 0.97
CA PRO A 97 10.30 -0.05 1.69
C PRO A 97 9.77 -0.21 3.13
N THR A 98 9.39 -1.42 3.57
CA THR A 98 8.77 -1.65 4.89
C THR A 98 9.59 -1.07 6.05
N ALA A 99 10.91 -1.28 6.07
CA ALA A 99 11.79 -0.76 7.13
C ALA A 99 11.85 0.79 7.13
N ILE A 100 11.78 1.39 5.96
CA ILE A 100 11.70 2.85 5.80
C ILE A 100 10.41 3.36 6.43
N PHE A 101 9.28 2.72 6.12
CA PHE A 101 7.97 3.14 6.63
C PHE A 101 7.82 2.98 8.15
N GLN A 102 8.31 1.88 8.72
CA GLN A 102 8.34 1.67 10.17
C GLN A 102 9.09 2.81 10.89
N THR A 103 10.11 3.34 10.25
CA THR A 103 10.88 4.44 10.79
C THR A 103 10.17 5.78 10.67
N LEU A 104 9.54 6.05 9.53
CA LEU A 104 8.74 7.27 9.38
C LEU A 104 7.62 7.30 10.43
N GLN A 105 7.02 6.14 10.69
CA GLN A 105 6.03 5.97 11.75
C GLN A 105 6.58 6.30 13.14
N SER A 106 7.83 5.91 13.46
CA SER A 106 8.46 6.25 14.74
C SER A 106 8.76 7.75 14.91
N HIS A 107 8.51 8.56 13.89
CA HIS A 107 8.68 10.03 13.90
C HIS A 107 7.35 10.76 13.65
N ASP A 108 6.24 10.10 14.00
CA ASP A 108 4.87 10.61 13.91
C ASP A 108 4.36 10.87 12.48
N ILE A 109 4.95 10.22 11.47
CA ILE A 109 4.44 10.28 10.10
C ILE A 109 3.58 9.04 9.84
N PRO A 110 2.27 9.19 9.55
CA PRO A 110 1.41 8.06 9.26
C PRO A 110 1.92 7.22 8.09
N ILE A 111 1.95 5.90 8.28
CA ILE A 111 2.43 4.94 7.26
C ILE A 111 1.62 5.03 5.97
N GLN A 112 0.29 5.19 6.09
CA GLN A 112 -0.62 5.31 4.96
C GLN A 112 -0.26 6.53 4.09
N LYS A 113 -0.04 7.67 4.73
CA LYS A 113 0.33 8.91 4.05
C LYS A 113 1.70 8.81 3.36
N SER A 114 2.64 8.14 4.02
CA SER A 114 3.98 7.88 3.45
C SER A 114 3.88 7.00 2.19
N ARG A 115 3.03 5.97 2.23
CA ARG A 115 2.78 5.09 1.09
C ARG A 115 2.09 5.83 -0.07
N GLU A 116 1.11 6.67 0.22
CA GLU A 116 0.46 7.51 -0.80
C GLU A 116 1.44 8.47 -1.48
N PHE A 117 2.33 9.10 -0.72
CA PHE A 117 3.40 9.95 -1.26
C PHE A 117 4.38 9.16 -2.12
N LEU A 118 4.79 7.96 -1.69
CA LEU A 118 5.64 7.08 -2.49
C LEU A 118 4.96 6.66 -3.80
N SER A 119 3.69 6.25 -3.73
CA SER A 119 2.89 5.87 -4.90
C SER A 119 2.80 7.02 -5.90
N ALA A 120 2.40 8.20 -5.44
CA ALA A 120 2.31 9.40 -6.28
C ALA A 120 3.66 9.76 -6.90
N GLY A 121 4.73 9.81 -6.10
CA GLY A 121 6.08 10.09 -6.58
C GLY A 121 6.61 9.04 -7.57
N SER A 122 6.26 7.77 -7.40
CA SER A 122 6.63 6.69 -8.32
C SER A 122 5.89 6.81 -9.66
N ARG A 123 4.62 7.21 -9.62
CA ARG A 123 3.84 7.55 -10.84
C ARG A 123 4.47 8.73 -11.57
N TRP A 124 4.87 9.78 -10.84
CA TRP A 124 5.58 10.92 -11.41
C TRP A 124 6.92 10.55 -12.00
N ALA A 125 7.73 9.73 -11.32
CA ALA A 125 9.00 9.25 -11.83
C ALA A 125 8.82 8.43 -13.11
N PHE A 126 7.78 7.59 -13.15
CA PHE A 126 7.47 6.78 -14.33
C PHE A 126 6.99 7.63 -15.51
N LEU A 127 6.19 8.68 -15.26
CA LEU A 127 5.78 9.66 -16.28
C LEU A 127 6.94 10.55 -16.73
N ALA A 128 7.82 10.97 -15.82
CA ALA A 128 9.01 11.77 -16.09
C ALA A 128 10.00 10.99 -16.97
N ASN A 129 10.10 9.66 -16.80
CA ASN A 129 10.79 8.77 -17.74
C ASN A 129 10.26 8.93 -19.19
N SER A 130 9.05 9.45 -19.39
CA SER A 130 8.46 9.69 -20.71
C SER A 130 8.43 11.16 -21.11
N VAL A 131 9.11 12.07 -20.39
CA VAL A 131 9.26 13.50 -20.72
C VAL A 131 7.93 14.28 -20.64
N ILE A 132 7.13 14.05 -19.59
CA ILE A 132 5.87 14.79 -19.39
C ILE A 132 5.81 15.53 -18.05
N ALA A 133 5.32 16.78 -18.13
CA ALA A 133 4.67 17.49 -17.03
C ALA A 133 3.21 17.82 -17.45
N PHE A 134 2.22 17.36 -16.70
CA PHE A 134 0.82 17.65 -16.97
C PHE A 134 0.36 18.93 -16.28
N LYS A 135 -0.39 19.77 -17.02
CA LYS A 135 -1.19 20.86 -16.46
C LYS A 135 -2.65 20.44 -16.45
N GLY A 136 -3.31 20.51 -15.29
CA GLY A 136 -4.77 20.42 -15.17
C GLY A 136 -5.34 19.09 -14.65
N GLU A 137 -4.65 17.96 -14.85
CA GLU A 137 -5.14 16.63 -14.47
C GLU A 137 -4.32 15.90 -13.39
N ASP A 138 -3.59 16.65 -12.56
CA ASP A 138 -2.79 16.12 -11.43
C ASP A 138 -3.58 15.09 -10.60
N ASN A 139 -4.78 15.47 -10.12
CA ASN A 139 -5.63 14.57 -9.35
C ASN A 139 -6.01 13.28 -10.09
N TYR A 140 -6.14 13.31 -11.42
CA TYR A 140 -6.42 12.11 -12.20
C TYR A 140 -5.23 11.17 -12.13
N PHE A 141 -4.03 11.60 -12.54
CA PHE A 141 -2.85 10.71 -12.54
C PHE A 141 -2.40 10.28 -11.14
N ARG A 142 -2.56 11.17 -10.17
CA ARG A 142 -2.20 10.93 -8.77
C ARG A 142 -3.12 9.93 -8.07
N LYS A 143 -4.45 10.01 -8.29
CA LYS A 143 -5.44 9.26 -7.48
C LYS A 143 -6.40 8.36 -8.27
N LYS A 144 -6.58 8.58 -9.58
CA LYS A 144 -7.63 7.94 -10.40
C LYS A 144 -7.08 7.06 -11.52
N ALA A 145 -5.97 7.43 -12.14
CA ALA A 145 -5.39 6.69 -13.25
C ALA A 145 -4.90 5.33 -12.75
N SER A 146 -5.29 4.26 -13.45
CA SER A 146 -4.73 2.94 -13.17
C SER A 146 -3.26 2.89 -13.61
N VAL A 147 -2.48 2.00 -12.99
CA VAL A 147 -1.09 1.76 -13.40
C VAL A 147 -1.00 1.38 -14.88
N THR A 148 -1.92 0.56 -15.36
CA THR A 148 -2.02 0.17 -16.78
C THR A 148 -2.20 1.37 -17.71
N VAL A 149 -3.02 2.35 -17.32
CA VAL A 149 -3.21 3.59 -18.10
C VAL A 149 -1.93 4.43 -18.12
N ILE A 150 -1.27 4.59 -16.97
CA ILE A 150 0.00 5.31 -16.87
C ILE A 150 1.07 4.64 -17.74
N GLN A 151 1.13 3.31 -17.71
CA GLN A 151 2.09 2.54 -18.49
C GLN A 151 1.84 2.64 -20.00
N ALA A 152 0.58 2.49 -20.43
CA ALA A 152 0.20 2.63 -21.83
C ALA A 152 0.51 4.04 -22.35
N LEU A 153 0.21 5.07 -21.56
CA LEU A 153 0.53 6.45 -21.88
C LEU A 153 2.05 6.65 -22.04
N CYS A 154 2.84 6.22 -21.05
CA CYS A 154 4.31 6.32 -21.09
C CYS A 154 4.89 5.66 -22.35
N ASN A 155 4.43 4.45 -22.66
CA ASN A 155 4.89 3.72 -23.83
C ASN A 155 4.51 4.42 -25.13
N GLN A 156 3.30 4.97 -25.23
CA GLN A 156 2.86 5.71 -26.40
C GLN A 156 3.66 7.00 -26.62
N ILE A 157 4.14 7.63 -25.55
CA ILE A 157 4.98 8.84 -25.65
C ILE A 157 6.42 8.47 -26.05
N ARG A 158 6.97 7.41 -25.45
CA ARG A 158 8.34 6.96 -25.73
C ARG A 158 8.49 6.35 -27.12
N ALA A 159 7.52 5.56 -27.55
CA ALA A 159 7.51 4.86 -28.84
C ALA A 159 6.15 5.07 -29.53
N PRO A 160 5.87 6.27 -30.06
CA PRO A 160 4.57 6.59 -30.67
C PRO A 160 4.28 5.72 -31.90
N THR A 161 3.21 4.93 -31.78
CA THR A 161 2.71 4.07 -32.85
C THR A 161 1.94 4.87 -33.92
N SER A 162 1.50 4.22 -35.00
CA SER A 162 0.66 4.83 -36.06
C SER A 162 -0.81 5.01 -35.67
N SER A 163 -1.10 5.10 -34.36
CA SER A 163 -2.44 5.36 -33.83
C SER A 163 -2.70 6.86 -33.75
N VAL A 164 -3.96 7.24 -33.59
CA VAL A 164 -4.35 8.65 -33.35
C VAL A 164 -3.57 9.28 -32.18
N SER A 165 -3.37 8.53 -31.09
CA SER A 165 -2.60 9.02 -29.95
C SER A 165 -1.11 9.18 -30.28
N GLY A 166 -0.53 8.29 -31.09
CA GLY A 166 0.86 8.41 -31.54
C GLY A 166 1.07 9.57 -32.51
N ASP A 167 0.11 9.79 -33.41
CA ASP A 167 0.11 10.94 -34.31
C ASP A 167 0.03 12.25 -33.52
N LEU A 168 -0.77 12.31 -32.46
CA LEU A 168 -0.81 13.47 -31.54
C LEU A 168 0.52 13.68 -30.82
N VAL A 169 1.19 12.60 -30.39
CA VAL A 169 2.53 12.68 -29.79
C VAL A 169 3.52 13.27 -30.79
N LYS A 170 3.60 12.70 -32.00
CA LYS A 170 4.55 13.12 -33.05
C LYS A 170 4.29 14.54 -33.56
N SER A 171 3.03 14.86 -33.85
CA SER A 171 2.65 16.13 -34.50
C SER A 171 2.45 17.30 -33.55
N ARG A 172 2.18 17.05 -32.26
CA ARG A 172 1.89 18.11 -31.28
C ARG A 172 2.80 18.08 -30.07
N LEU A 173 2.84 16.95 -29.36
CA LEU A 173 3.55 16.89 -28.07
C LEU A 173 5.06 17.12 -28.24
N ILE A 174 5.72 16.36 -29.12
CA ILE A 174 7.17 16.46 -29.33
C ILE A 174 7.56 17.89 -29.78
N PRO A 175 6.90 18.51 -30.79
CA PRO A 175 7.20 19.90 -31.17
C PRO A 175 6.99 20.92 -30.03
N VAL A 176 5.94 20.77 -29.23
CA VAL A 176 5.68 21.66 -28.08
C VAL A 176 6.78 21.50 -27.04
N LEU A 177 7.17 20.27 -26.70
CA LEU A 177 8.25 20.02 -25.75
C LEU A 177 9.59 20.55 -26.26
N ALA A 178 9.87 20.42 -27.57
CA ALA A 178 11.07 20.98 -28.17
C ALA A 178 11.09 22.51 -28.06
N ASN A 179 9.96 23.18 -28.29
CA ASN A 179 9.87 24.63 -28.10
C ASN A 179 10.00 25.02 -26.62
N LEU A 180 9.32 24.32 -25.70
CA LEU A 180 9.44 24.56 -24.26
C LEU A 180 10.88 24.40 -23.76
N ARG A 181 11.63 23.42 -24.29
CA ARG A 181 13.04 23.24 -23.94
C ARG A 181 13.91 24.43 -24.38
N LYS A 182 13.62 25.03 -25.55
CA LYS A 182 14.33 26.25 -25.99
C LYS A 182 14.08 27.42 -25.04
N ASP A 183 12.85 27.54 -24.56
CA ASP A 183 12.45 28.65 -23.70
C ASP A 183 12.87 28.43 -22.23
N ILE A 184 12.91 27.17 -21.80
CA ILE A 184 13.13 26.77 -20.40
C ILE A 184 14.04 25.52 -20.35
N PRO A 185 15.35 25.67 -20.62
CA PRO A 185 16.29 24.55 -20.52
C PRO A 185 16.52 24.21 -19.05
N ILE A 186 15.98 23.09 -18.53
CA ILE A 186 16.05 22.77 -17.10
C ILE A 186 17.12 21.71 -16.82
N SER A 187 18.00 21.99 -15.86
CA SER A 187 18.82 20.94 -15.22
C SER A 187 18.18 20.48 -13.91
N MET A 188 18.14 19.16 -13.71
CA MET A 188 17.63 18.51 -12.50
C MET A 188 18.79 17.89 -11.70
N PRO A 189 18.87 18.11 -10.38
CA PRO A 189 19.78 17.36 -9.53
C PRO A 189 19.30 15.91 -9.47
N THR A 190 20.25 14.99 -9.43
CA THR A 190 19.95 13.62 -9.04
C THR A 190 19.78 13.59 -7.53
N LEU A 191 18.75 12.90 -7.06
CA LEU A 191 18.32 12.99 -5.67
C LEU A 191 18.91 11.87 -4.81
N TYR A 192 19.76 11.07 -5.44
CA TYR A 192 20.47 9.96 -4.81
C TYR A 192 21.63 10.47 -3.96
N HIS A 193 22.08 9.60 -3.07
CA HIS A 193 23.28 9.87 -2.29
C HIS A 193 24.52 9.91 -3.20
N PRO A 194 25.50 10.81 -2.99
CA PRO A 194 26.68 10.94 -3.87
C PRO A 194 27.46 9.65 -4.10
N SER A 195 27.58 8.79 -3.09
CA SER A 195 28.24 7.48 -3.24
C SER A 195 27.51 6.53 -4.19
N LEU A 196 26.20 6.73 -4.40
CA LEU A 196 25.38 5.91 -5.28
C LEU A 196 25.54 6.33 -6.75
N PHE A 197 25.84 7.60 -7.03
CA PHE A 197 26.03 8.11 -8.39
C PHE A 197 27.09 7.32 -9.16
N LYS A 198 28.27 7.17 -8.54
CA LYS A 198 29.40 6.44 -9.14
C LYS A 198 29.07 4.97 -9.37
N HIS A 199 28.34 4.35 -8.45
CA HIS A 199 27.97 2.95 -8.57
C HIS A 199 26.93 2.70 -9.68
N LEU A 200 25.99 3.63 -9.86
CA LEU A 200 24.95 3.53 -10.89
C LEU A 200 25.33 4.19 -12.22
N GLY A 201 26.51 4.79 -12.33
CA GLY A 201 26.93 5.52 -13.54
C GLY A 201 26.06 6.76 -13.83
N LEU A 202 25.61 7.44 -12.77
CA LEU A 202 24.77 8.64 -12.86
C LEU A 202 25.60 9.91 -12.59
N SER A 203 25.26 11.00 -13.26
CA SER A 203 25.79 12.34 -12.97
C SER A 203 25.12 12.92 -11.71
N SER A 204 25.76 13.87 -11.01
CA SER A 204 25.15 14.53 -9.84
C SER A 204 23.93 15.38 -10.21
N SER A 205 23.88 15.86 -11.45
CA SER A 205 22.75 16.53 -12.09
C SER A 205 22.70 16.11 -13.55
N PHE A 206 21.53 16.16 -14.16
CA PHE A 206 21.35 15.89 -15.58
C PHE A 206 20.56 17.00 -16.26
N ASP A 207 20.79 17.20 -17.56
CA ASP A 207 19.90 18.01 -18.39
C ASP A 207 18.59 17.25 -18.57
N SER A 208 17.45 17.84 -18.15
CA SER A 208 16.13 17.23 -18.34
C SER A 208 15.77 17.00 -19.81
N GLY A 209 16.43 17.73 -20.70
CA GLY A 209 16.36 17.53 -22.14
C GLY A 209 17.32 16.44 -22.67
N ASN A 210 18.34 16.05 -21.93
CA ASN A 210 19.17 14.89 -22.28
C ASN A 210 18.38 13.61 -21.97
N LEU A 211 17.68 13.12 -22.99
CA LEU A 211 16.81 11.96 -22.85
C LEU A 211 17.55 10.68 -22.47
N ASN A 212 18.84 10.55 -22.83
CA ASN A 212 19.65 9.40 -22.42
C ASN A 212 19.93 9.44 -20.92
N GLU A 213 20.34 10.60 -20.38
CA GLU A 213 20.60 10.76 -18.95
C GLU A 213 19.31 10.63 -18.13
N SER A 214 18.21 11.23 -18.61
CA SER A 214 16.89 11.12 -17.98
C SER A 214 16.40 9.67 -17.95
N ASP A 215 16.50 8.96 -19.08
CA ASP A 215 16.13 7.54 -19.17
C ASP A 215 16.98 6.68 -18.22
N ASN A 216 18.30 6.94 -18.15
CA ASN A 216 19.21 6.23 -17.25
C ASN A 216 18.85 6.48 -15.77
N TYR A 217 18.60 7.74 -15.41
CA TYR A 217 18.22 8.12 -14.06
C TYR A 217 16.90 7.49 -13.62
N PHE A 218 15.82 7.66 -14.39
CA PHE A 218 14.52 7.13 -13.99
C PHE A 218 14.45 5.61 -14.09
N SER A 219 15.23 4.96 -14.97
CA SER A 219 15.33 3.49 -15.02
C SER A 219 15.96 2.87 -13.77
N SER A 220 16.64 3.66 -12.92
CA SER A 220 17.22 3.18 -11.66
C SER A 220 16.20 3.06 -10.52
N PHE A 221 14.95 3.51 -10.72
CA PHE A 221 13.86 3.39 -9.75
C PHE A 221 13.27 1.97 -9.73
N PHE A 222 12.84 1.53 -8.55
CA PHE A 222 12.05 0.33 -8.34
C PHE A 222 10.57 0.63 -8.57
N PHE A 223 10.08 0.27 -9.75
CA PHE A 223 8.69 0.48 -10.14
C PHE A 223 7.77 -0.73 -9.96
N HIS A 224 8.29 -1.93 -9.68
CA HIS A 224 7.50 -3.18 -9.59
C HIS A 224 6.54 -3.40 -10.78
N THR A 225 6.91 -2.91 -11.96
CA THR A 225 6.17 -2.98 -13.23
C THR A 225 7.13 -3.26 -14.39
N PHE A 226 6.62 -3.44 -15.61
CA PHE A 226 7.54 -3.54 -16.76
C PHE A 226 8.27 -2.23 -16.96
N ARG A 227 9.50 -2.36 -17.44
CA ARG A 227 10.23 -1.22 -17.98
C ARG A 227 9.38 -0.56 -19.07
N SER A 228 9.56 0.73 -19.23
CA SER A 228 8.95 1.43 -20.36
C SER A 228 9.59 0.92 -21.66
N LEU A 229 8.87 1.01 -22.77
CA LEU A 229 9.41 0.62 -24.07
C LEU A 229 10.69 1.42 -24.40
N PRO A 230 11.61 0.83 -25.18
CA PRO A 230 12.72 1.59 -25.77
C PRO A 230 12.19 2.83 -26.50
N ARG A 231 12.95 3.93 -26.43
CA ARG A 231 12.55 5.18 -27.06
C ARG A 231 12.67 5.08 -28.58
N ASP A 232 11.68 5.60 -29.29
CA ASP A 232 11.76 5.83 -30.72
C ASP A 232 12.61 7.08 -30.97
N TRP A 233 13.90 6.88 -31.18
CA TRP A 233 14.86 7.97 -31.38
C TRP A 233 14.61 8.76 -32.66
N GLU A 234 13.99 8.15 -33.68
CA GLU A 234 13.64 8.84 -34.91
C GLU A 234 12.54 9.88 -34.64
N ALA A 235 11.48 9.48 -33.93
CA ALA A 235 10.41 10.39 -33.54
C ALA A 235 10.91 11.53 -32.62
N TRP A 236 11.84 11.23 -31.72
CA TRP A 236 12.35 12.18 -30.72
C TRP A 236 13.51 13.06 -31.21
N ASN A 237 14.00 12.87 -32.43
CA ASN A 237 15.15 13.60 -32.96
C ASN A 237 14.97 15.13 -32.91
N LEU A 238 13.75 15.63 -33.14
CA LEU A 238 13.43 17.07 -33.06
C LEU A 238 13.68 17.68 -31.67
N PHE A 239 13.54 16.89 -30.60
CA PHE A 239 13.72 17.35 -29.23
C PHE A 239 15.21 17.39 -28.82
N LEU A 240 16.07 16.63 -29.50
CA LEU A 240 17.50 16.53 -29.22
C LEU A 240 18.34 17.63 -29.88
N ALA A 241 17.77 18.38 -30.82
CA ALA A 241 18.49 19.35 -31.66
C ALA A 241 18.76 20.72 -30.98
N ILE A 242 18.71 20.82 -29.65
CA ILE A 242 18.80 22.09 -28.91
C ILE A 242 20.11 22.12 -28.10
N PRO A 243 21.00 23.12 -28.32
CA PRO A 243 22.29 23.24 -27.63
C PRO A 243 22.16 23.39 -26.10
N GLU A 244 23.20 22.95 -25.37
CA GLU A 244 23.29 22.89 -23.90
C GLU A 244 23.50 24.27 -23.22
N ASP A 245 23.55 25.34 -24.00
CA ASP A 245 24.11 26.62 -23.62
C ASP A 245 23.08 27.42 -22.78
N GLN A 246 23.23 27.36 -21.44
CA GLN A 246 22.45 28.04 -20.39
C GLN A 246 21.28 27.24 -19.78
N LEU A 247 21.56 26.06 -19.21
CA LEU A 247 20.60 25.35 -18.37
C LEU A 247 20.20 26.18 -17.13
N LEU A 248 18.90 26.46 -16.99
CA LEU A 248 18.26 26.89 -15.75
C LEU A 248 18.38 25.76 -14.72
N SER A 249 19.30 25.95 -13.78
CA SER A 249 19.47 25.00 -12.70
C SER A 249 18.27 25.07 -11.74
N THR A 250 17.67 23.92 -11.46
CA THR A 250 16.75 23.78 -10.33
C THR A 250 17.49 23.75 -8.98
N ALA A 251 18.80 24.03 -8.94
CA ALA A 251 19.60 24.10 -7.72
C ALA A 251 19.09 25.12 -6.69
N LEU A 252 18.29 26.12 -7.08
CA LEU A 252 17.65 27.02 -6.11
C LEU A 252 16.45 26.38 -5.42
N LEU A 253 15.70 25.52 -6.11
CA LEU A 253 14.76 24.61 -5.48
C LEU A 253 15.56 23.68 -4.57
N GLU A 254 16.61 23.08 -5.10
CA GLU A 254 17.57 22.23 -4.37
C GLU A 254 18.12 22.91 -3.12
N ARG A 255 18.47 24.21 -3.10
CA ARG A 255 18.99 24.91 -1.90
C ARG A 255 17.97 25.02 -0.77
N ARG A 256 16.68 25.18 -1.07
CA ARG A 256 15.62 25.05 -0.04
C ARG A 256 15.44 23.61 0.43
N PHE A 257 15.80 22.62 -0.39
CA PHE A 257 15.71 21.19 -0.07
C PHE A 257 17.02 20.60 0.53
N LEU A 258 18.19 21.22 0.27
CA LEU A 258 19.55 20.88 0.70
C LEU A 258 19.97 21.61 1.96
N LEU A 259 19.31 22.71 2.32
CA LEU A 259 19.40 23.27 3.68
C LEU A 259 19.06 22.23 4.76
N PHE A 260 18.49 21.09 4.38
CA PHE A 260 18.14 19.97 5.26
C PHE A 260 19.07 18.76 5.14
N SER A 261 20.11 18.79 4.29
CA SER A 261 21.08 17.69 4.16
C SER A 261 22.51 18.22 4.24
N PRO A 262 23.07 18.51 5.43
CA PRO A 262 24.48 18.29 5.62
C PRO A 262 24.68 16.79 5.87
N VAL A 263 25.71 16.19 5.29
CA VAL A 263 26.63 15.22 5.92
C VAL A 263 27.37 14.49 4.81
N GLU A 264 28.68 14.76 4.77
CA GLU A 264 29.68 13.98 4.06
C GLU A 264 29.77 12.60 4.72
N VAL A 265 29.59 11.54 3.94
CA VAL A 265 29.87 10.17 4.41
C VAL A 265 31.30 9.84 3.99
N GLU A 266 32.21 9.71 4.97
CA GLU A 266 33.48 9.01 4.76
C GLU A 266 33.16 7.54 4.45
N VAL A 267 33.23 7.19 3.16
CA VAL A 267 33.18 5.80 2.73
C VAL A 267 34.48 5.15 3.16
N GLY A 268 34.39 4.28 4.17
CA GLY A 268 35.49 3.38 4.56
C GLY A 268 36.06 2.64 3.35
N SER A 269 37.37 2.37 3.45
CA SER A 269 38.33 1.86 2.45
C SER A 269 37.82 0.92 1.34
N PRO A 270 38.54 0.85 0.19
CA PRO A 270 38.08 0.14 -1.00
C PRO A 270 37.82 -1.33 -0.71
N ILE A 271 36.63 -1.79 -1.11
CA ILE A 271 36.22 -3.20 -1.13
C ILE A 271 37.27 -3.97 -1.93
N SER A 272 38.01 -4.86 -1.25
CA SER A 272 38.93 -5.80 -1.90
C SER A 272 38.16 -6.70 -2.87
N GLU A 273 38.79 -6.94 -4.02
CA GLU A 273 38.34 -7.83 -5.09
C GLU A 273 37.85 -9.17 -4.53
N LEU A 274 36.54 -9.40 -4.60
CA LEU A 274 35.93 -10.70 -4.34
C LEU A 274 36.15 -11.58 -5.57
N THR A 275 37.05 -12.53 -5.41
CA THR A 275 37.29 -13.64 -6.32
C THR A 275 36.01 -14.47 -6.50
N SER A 276 35.65 -14.69 -7.76
CA SER A 276 34.54 -15.55 -8.17
C SER A 276 34.81 -17.00 -7.76
N SER A 277 33.97 -17.56 -6.90
CA SER A 277 33.75 -19.00 -6.85
C SER A 277 32.27 -19.27 -7.10
N SER A 278 32.04 -19.98 -8.20
CA SER A 278 30.76 -20.39 -8.75
C SER A 278 30.34 -21.71 -8.10
N GLU A 279 29.27 -21.68 -7.31
CA GLU A 279 28.41 -22.84 -7.12
C GLU A 279 26.95 -22.34 -7.16
N GLU A 280 26.26 -22.65 -8.26
CA GLU A 280 24.84 -22.39 -8.44
C GLU A 280 24.04 -23.41 -7.61
N GLU A 281 23.45 -22.95 -6.52
CA GLU A 281 22.47 -23.73 -5.76
C GLU A 281 21.04 -23.42 -6.27
N PRO A 282 20.16 -24.42 -6.50
CA PRO A 282 18.85 -24.19 -7.10
C PRO A 282 17.92 -23.31 -6.23
N LEU A 283 17.34 -22.28 -6.86
CA LEU A 283 16.38 -21.30 -6.30
C LEU A 283 15.18 -21.91 -5.53
N ALA A 284 14.87 -23.20 -5.72
CA ALA A 284 13.75 -23.88 -5.09
C ALA A 284 13.93 -24.15 -3.58
N GLN A 285 15.16 -24.19 -3.05
CA GLN A 285 15.41 -24.51 -1.63
C GLN A 285 15.40 -23.27 -0.70
N ARG A 286 15.48 -22.05 -1.25
CA ARG A 286 15.49 -20.80 -0.44
C ARG A 286 14.13 -20.39 0.15
N PHE A 287 13.03 -21.04 -0.25
CA PHE A 287 11.68 -20.74 0.22
C PHE A 287 11.18 -21.64 1.37
N LEU A 288 12.06 -22.46 1.96
CA LEU A 288 11.70 -23.18 3.18
C LEU A 288 11.69 -22.23 4.39
N ALA A 289 10.56 -22.26 5.09
CA ALA A 289 10.14 -21.33 6.14
C ALA A 289 11.27 -20.98 7.12
N LYS A 290 11.67 -19.70 7.14
CA LYS A 290 12.32 -19.13 8.32
C LYS A 290 11.30 -19.16 9.47
N PRO A 291 11.70 -19.53 10.70
CA PRO A 291 10.80 -19.45 11.83
C PRO A 291 10.31 -18.01 12.01
N PRO A 292 9.05 -17.80 12.43
CA PRO A 292 8.54 -16.46 12.70
C PRO A 292 9.46 -15.75 13.71
N LEU A 293 9.70 -14.46 13.47
CA LEU A 293 10.47 -13.64 14.41
C LEU A 293 9.77 -13.63 15.78
N PRO A 294 10.51 -13.62 16.90
CA PRO A 294 9.90 -13.49 18.22
C PRO A 294 9.07 -12.20 18.33
N ILE A 295 7.88 -12.31 18.91
CA ILE A 295 6.91 -11.22 19.13
C ILE A 295 7.57 -9.96 19.74
N SER A 296 8.54 -10.14 20.64
CA SER A 296 9.29 -9.04 21.26
C SER A 296 10.13 -8.22 20.27
N MET A 297 10.74 -8.86 19.27
CA MET A 297 11.49 -8.16 18.22
C MET A 297 10.58 -7.44 17.23
N ILE A 298 9.35 -7.93 17.04
CA ILE A 298 8.35 -7.32 16.15
C ILE A 298 7.77 -6.06 16.81
N PHE A 299 7.43 -6.11 18.10
CA PHE A 299 7.00 -4.94 18.85
C PHE A 299 8.06 -3.84 18.89
N SER A 300 9.33 -4.18 19.13
CA SER A 300 10.43 -3.20 19.06
C SER A 300 10.66 -2.63 17.66
N ARG A 301 10.45 -3.41 16.58
CA ARG A 301 10.62 -2.94 15.19
C ARG A 301 9.46 -2.12 14.66
N MET A 302 8.26 -2.25 15.24
CA MET A 302 7.08 -1.48 14.88
C MET A 302 6.82 -0.30 15.83
N GLY A 303 7.72 -0.03 16.77
CA GLY A 303 7.59 1.09 17.71
C GLY A 303 6.45 0.93 18.73
N PHE A 304 5.92 -0.28 18.90
CA PHE A 304 4.88 -0.55 19.89
C PHE A 304 5.53 -0.79 21.26
N GLN A 305 5.17 0.01 22.25
CA GLN A 305 5.52 -0.29 23.64
C GLN A 305 4.64 -1.44 24.14
N SER A 306 5.21 -2.38 24.88
CA SER A 306 4.49 -3.57 25.40
C SER A 306 3.40 -3.23 26.43
N GLN A 307 3.15 -1.96 26.71
CA GLN A 307 2.13 -1.49 27.63
C GLN A 307 0.76 -1.31 26.96
N ASP A 308 0.66 -1.35 25.62
CA ASP A 308 -0.57 -1.04 24.86
C ASP A 308 -1.51 -2.24 24.60
N ALA A 309 -1.37 -3.34 25.36
CA ALA A 309 -2.36 -4.43 25.38
C ALA A 309 -3.71 -4.01 26.04
N GLU A 310 -3.88 -2.73 26.39
CA GLU A 310 -5.06 -2.14 27.04
C GLU A 310 -6.38 -2.25 26.24
N GLY A 311 -6.35 -2.72 24.99
CA GLY A 311 -7.54 -2.82 24.13
C GLY A 311 -8.23 -4.19 24.08
N ILE A 312 -7.60 -5.27 24.53
CA ILE A 312 -8.21 -6.61 24.50
C ILE A 312 -8.90 -6.84 25.83
N HIS A 313 -10.24 -6.86 25.80
CA HIS A 313 -11.03 -6.93 27.02
C HIS A 313 -11.39 -8.36 27.39
N GLN A 314 -11.40 -9.29 26.43
CA GLN A 314 -11.74 -10.68 26.71
C GLN A 314 -11.12 -11.68 25.73
N ILE A 315 -10.63 -12.79 26.28
CA ILE A 315 -10.10 -13.93 25.55
C ILE A 315 -10.92 -15.16 25.93
N LEU A 316 -11.42 -15.89 24.94
CA LEU A 316 -12.08 -17.18 25.12
C LEU A 316 -11.25 -18.26 24.43
N CYS A 317 -10.92 -19.31 25.18
CA CYS A 317 -10.33 -20.52 24.62
C CYS A 317 -11.42 -21.57 24.49
N THR A 318 -11.46 -22.23 23.34
CA THR A 318 -12.42 -23.29 23.04
C THR A 318 -11.69 -24.62 22.91
N PRO A 319 -12.29 -25.76 23.31
CA PRO A 319 -11.74 -27.08 23.04
C PRO A 319 -11.73 -27.45 21.54
N TYR A 320 -12.10 -26.54 20.64
CA TYR A 320 -12.18 -26.82 19.22
C TYR A 320 -10.81 -27.24 18.69
N VAL A 321 -10.79 -28.34 17.93
CA VAL A 321 -9.60 -28.78 17.20
C VAL A 321 -9.89 -28.64 15.70
N PRO A 322 -9.17 -27.78 14.96
CA PRO A 322 -9.36 -27.64 13.53
C PRO A 322 -9.11 -28.96 12.82
N GLN A 323 -10.14 -29.51 12.20
CA GLN A 323 -9.98 -30.63 11.28
C GLN A 323 -9.71 -30.09 9.87
N LYS A 324 -9.05 -30.89 9.01
CA LYS A 324 -9.09 -30.68 7.55
C LYS A 324 -10.55 -30.84 7.10
N THR A 325 -11.30 -29.76 7.18
CA THR A 325 -12.74 -29.80 6.99
C THR A 325 -13.07 -29.94 5.51
N VAL A 326 -13.78 -31.01 5.20
CA VAL A 326 -14.70 -31.02 4.07
C VAL A 326 -15.71 -29.91 4.33
N GLU A 327 -15.98 -29.09 3.32
CA GLU A 327 -16.97 -28.01 3.42
C GLU A 327 -18.29 -28.57 3.99
N PRO A 328 -18.87 -27.94 5.03
CA PRO A 328 -20.08 -28.48 5.68
C PRO A 328 -21.32 -28.36 4.80
N PHE A 329 -21.22 -27.64 3.67
CA PHE A 329 -22.31 -27.39 2.74
C PHE A 329 -22.13 -28.17 1.41
N PRO A 330 -23.22 -28.53 0.73
CA PRO A 330 -23.17 -29.20 -0.56
C PRO A 330 -22.44 -28.39 -1.66
N ALA A 331 -21.69 -29.09 -2.51
CA ALA A 331 -21.07 -28.48 -3.69
C ALA A 331 -22.12 -27.97 -4.70
N ASP A 332 -23.18 -28.74 -4.94
CA ASP A 332 -24.31 -28.40 -5.82
C ASP A 332 -25.06 -27.16 -5.34
N LEU A 333 -25.24 -26.17 -6.22
CA LEU A 333 -25.89 -24.88 -5.96
C LEU A 333 -27.32 -24.99 -5.41
N ARG A 334 -28.15 -25.91 -5.95
CA ARG A 334 -29.54 -26.10 -5.50
C ARG A 334 -29.58 -26.72 -4.12
N ARG A 335 -28.76 -27.76 -3.89
CA ARG A 335 -28.65 -28.41 -2.58
C ARG A 335 -28.08 -27.45 -1.54
N ARG A 336 -27.06 -26.67 -1.91
CA ARG A 336 -26.47 -25.62 -1.07
C ARG A 336 -27.48 -24.56 -0.69
N SER A 337 -28.27 -24.07 -1.64
CA SER A 337 -29.35 -23.11 -1.35
C SER A 337 -30.36 -23.64 -0.36
N LYS A 338 -30.79 -24.91 -0.51
CA LYS A 338 -31.69 -25.56 0.45
C LYS A 338 -31.05 -25.72 1.82
N TRP A 339 -29.78 -26.13 1.86
CA TRP A 339 -29.01 -26.29 3.09
C TRP A 339 -28.84 -24.95 3.82
N THR A 340 -28.43 -23.88 3.13
CA THR A 340 -28.28 -22.55 3.71
C THR A 340 -29.58 -22.06 4.34
N GLU A 341 -30.72 -22.30 3.70
CA GLU A 341 -32.02 -21.92 4.23
C GLU A 341 -32.41 -22.76 5.47
N GLN A 342 -32.04 -24.04 5.52
CA GLN A 342 -32.22 -24.87 6.72
C GLN A 342 -31.39 -24.36 7.89
N GLU A 343 -30.11 -24.06 7.65
CA GLU A 343 -29.21 -23.53 8.68
C GLU A 343 -29.66 -22.16 9.19
N ARG A 344 -30.16 -21.27 8.32
CA ARG A 344 -30.74 -19.98 8.76
C ARG A 344 -31.92 -20.17 9.71
N ARG A 345 -32.80 -21.13 9.44
CA ARG A 345 -33.92 -21.46 10.35
C ARG A 345 -33.42 -22.06 11.66
N ALA A 346 -32.38 -22.89 11.61
CA ALA A 346 -31.75 -23.41 12.82
C ALA A 346 -31.12 -22.29 13.66
N ALA A 347 -30.50 -21.29 13.02
CA ALA A 347 -29.90 -20.13 13.68
C ALA A 347 -30.94 -19.23 14.39
N ILE A 348 -32.18 -19.15 13.89
CA ILE A 348 -33.27 -18.44 14.59
C ILE A 348 -33.57 -19.09 15.96
N ASN A 349 -33.49 -20.41 16.03
CA ASN A 349 -33.72 -21.20 17.24
C ASN A 349 -32.42 -21.44 18.04
N CYS A 350 -31.48 -20.51 17.97
CA CYS A 350 -30.22 -20.55 18.70
C CYS A 350 -30.39 -20.52 20.22
N ILE A 351 -29.37 -21.01 20.91
CA ILE A 351 -29.14 -20.78 22.34
C ILE A 351 -28.71 -19.31 22.51
N LYS A 352 -29.32 -18.62 23.47
CA LYS A 352 -29.10 -17.20 23.75
C LYS A 352 -28.63 -17.01 25.20
N PRO A 353 -27.32 -17.07 25.45
CA PRO A 353 -26.76 -16.74 26.77
C PRO A 353 -27.06 -15.29 27.15
N ASP A 354 -27.28 -15.03 28.43
CA ASP A 354 -27.52 -13.70 28.99
C ASP A 354 -26.25 -13.05 29.57
N SER A 355 -25.12 -13.77 29.55
CA SER A 355 -23.81 -13.28 29.99
C SER A 355 -22.68 -13.91 29.18
N LEU A 356 -21.51 -13.29 29.23
CA LEU A 356 -20.29 -13.82 28.58
C LEU A 356 -19.80 -15.10 29.24
N ASP A 357 -19.94 -15.22 30.56
CA ASP A 357 -19.56 -16.45 31.28
C ASP A 357 -20.43 -17.62 30.85
N LYS A 358 -21.75 -17.41 30.73
CA LYS A 358 -22.64 -18.43 30.18
C LYS A 358 -22.34 -18.72 28.72
N TYR A 359 -22.02 -17.69 27.91
CA TYR A 359 -21.60 -17.90 26.53
C TYR A 359 -20.36 -18.78 26.45
N ALA A 360 -19.34 -18.51 27.28
CA ALA A 360 -18.12 -19.31 27.35
C ALA A 360 -18.39 -20.75 27.82
N GLN A 361 -19.22 -20.92 28.85
CA GLN A 361 -19.63 -22.24 29.33
C GLN A 361 -20.35 -23.04 28.24
N GLU A 362 -21.36 -22.45 27.61
CA GLU A 362 -22.10 -23.06 26.50
C GLU A 362 -21.15 -23.35 25.33
N MET A 363 -20.23 -22.45 24.99
CA MET A 363 -19.26 -22.69 23.93
C MET A 363 -18.38 -23.90 24.22
N ASN A 364 -17.87 -24.04 25.45
CA ASN A 364 -16.99 -25.13 25.86
C ASN A 364 -17.71 -26.48 25.97
N GLN A 365 -18.95 -26.49 26.45
CA GLN A 365 -19.75 -27.72 26.61
C GLN A 365 -20.22 -28.32 25.28
N ARG A 366 -20.12 -27.57 24.17
CA ARG A 366 -20.56 -28.01 22.84
C ARG A 366 -19.54 -28.86 22.10
N PHE A 367 -18.33 -29.02 22.64
CA PHE A 367 -17.31 -29.87 22.07
C PHE A 367 -17.20 -31.18 22.86
N ASP A 368 -17.00 -32.29 22.16
CA ASP A 368 -16.67 -33.57 22.79
C ASP A 368 -15.21 -33.60 23.26
N SER A 369 -14.78 -34.71 23.87
CA SER A 369 -13.41 -34.89 24.36
C SER A 369 -12.35 -34.91 23.25
N LEU A 370 -12.75 -34.92 21.97
CA LEU A 370 -11.88 -34.83 20.80
C LEU A 370 -11.90 -33.44 20.17
N GLY A 371 -12.58 -32.47 20.79
CA GLY A 371 -12.71 -31.11 20.26
C GLY A 371 -13.66 -30.98 19.07
N GLN A 372 -14.52 -31.97 18.84
CA GLN A 372 -15.51 -31.95 17.77
C GLN A 372 -16.85 -31.41 18.26
N LEU A 373 -17.53 -30.65 17.40
CA LEU A 373 -18.83 -30.08 17.75
C LEU A 373 -19.88 -31.20 17.90
N SER A 374 -20.30 -31.45 19.14
CA SER A 374 -21.28 -32.48 19.51
C SER A 374 -22.72 -31.95 19.47
N ASP A 375 -22.94 -30.74 19.98
CA ASP A 375 -24.22 -30.04 19.89
C ASP A 375 -24.23 -29.04 18.72
N LYS A 376 -25.07 -29.30 17.73
CA LYS A 376 -25.17 -28.53 16.49
C LYS A 376 -26.07 -27.30 16.58
N ARG A 377 -26.73 -27.03 17.71
CA ARG A 377 -27.58 -25.84 17.87
C ARG A 377 -26.73 -24.58 17.82
N TYR A 378 -27.13 -23.58 17.05
CA TYR A 378 -26.40 -22.31 16.99
C TYR A 378 -26.32 -21.65 18.37
N LEU A 379 -25.19 -21.00 18.67
CA LEU A 379 -24.97 -20.22 19.88
C LEU A 379 -24.87 -18.75 19.48
N LYS A 380 -25.77 -17.91 19.99
CA LYS A 380 -25.80 -16.48 19.67
C LYS A 380 -24.92 -15.71 20.67
N LEU A 381 -23.96 -14.95 20.17
CA LEU A 381 -23.31 -13.89 20.93
C LEU A 381 -24.13 -12.62 20.79
N ASP A 382 -24.78 -12.17 21.87
CA ASP A 382 -25.49 -10.90 21.82
C ASP A 382 -24.50 -9.73 21.84
N ARG A 383 -24.65 -8.78 20.90
CA ARG A 383 -23.75 -7.63 20.75
C ARG A 383 -23.61 -6.83 22.04
N ASN A 384 -24.69 -6.72 22.82
CA ASN A 384 -24.70 -5.95 24.06
C ASN A 384 -23.74 -6.52 25.12
N LEU A 385 -23.44 -7.82 25.06
CA LEU A 385 -22.52 -8.46 25.99
C LEU A 385 -21.07 -8.03 25.78
N VAL A 386 -20.75 -7.67 24.54
CA VAL A 386 -19.41 -7.28 24.08
C VAL A 386 -19.35 -5.83 23.64
N ASP A 387 -20.33 -4.99 23.98
CA ASP A 387 -20.34 -3.58 23.55
C ASP A 387 -19.18 -2.80 24.19
N GLY A 388 -18.48 -2.01 23.38
CA GLY A 388 -17.25 -1.33 23.79
C GLY A 388 -16.09 -2.27 24.12
N LYS A 389 -16.09 -3.52 23.63
CA LYS A 389 -15.04 -4.52 23.91
C LYS A 389 -14.47 -5.15 22.65
N VAL A 390 -13.22 -5.60 22.78
CA VAL A 390 -12.60 -6.53 21.83
C VAL A 390 -12.62 -7.93 22.45
N LEU A 391 -13.24 -8.86 21.75
CA LEU A 391 -13.28 -10.29 22.08
C LEU A 391 -12.43 -11.05 21.07
N GLN A 392 -11.49 -11.85 21.58
CA GLN A 392 -10.73 -12.82 20.78
C GLN A 392 -11.10 -14.23 21.18
N VAL A 393 -11.27 -15.10 20.19
CA VAL A 393 -11.59 -16.51 20.40
C VAL A 393 -10.53 -17.38 19.76
N TYR A 394 -10.01 -18.32 20.55
CA TYR A 394 -8.94 -19.23 20.18
C TYR A 394 -9.41 -20.68 20.21
N ASP A 395 -8.76 -21.50 19.40
CA ASP A 395 -8.89 -22.96 19.45
C ASP A 395 -8.00 -23.56 20.56
N ASP A 396 -8.05 -24.89 20.69
CA ASP A 396 -7.29 -25.61 21.73
C ASP A 396 -5.76 -25.51 21.52
N ASN A 397 -5.33 -25.26 20.28
CA ASN A 397 -3.93 -25.06 19.91
C ASN A 397 -3.48 -23.60 20.01
N GLN A 398 -4.29 -22.73 20.65
CA GLN A 398 -4.05 -21.29 20.74
C GLN A 398 -3.98 -20.57 19.38
N SER A 399 -4.57 -21.16 18.34
CA SER A 399 -4.73 -20.49 17.05
C SER A 399 -5.99 -19.63 17.07
N LEU A 400 -5.88 -18.39 16.57
CA LEU A 400 -7.03 -17.48 16.52
C LEU A 400 -8.10 -18.01 15.57
N LEU A 401 -9.34 -18.12 16.07
CA LEU A 401 -10.51 -18.45 15.27
C LEU A 401 -11.16 -17.20 14.69
N TYR A 402 -11.44 -16.21 15.54
CA TYR A 402 -11.94 -14.91 15.12
C TYR A 402 -11.71 -13.84 16.20
N THR A 403 -11.74 -12.59 15.75
CA THR A 403 -11.79 -11.40 16.60
C THR A 403 -13.09 -10.66 16.31
N LEU A 404 -13.78 -10.25 17.38
CA LEU A 404 -14.93 -9.37 17.31
C LEU A 404 -14.58 -8.07 18.02
N ASP A 405 -14.59 -6.97 17.26
CA ASP A 405 -14.31 -5.63 17.77
C ASP A 405 -15.56 -4.76 17.68
N THR A 406 -16.03 -4.25 18.82
CA THR A 406 -17.14 -3.31 18.90
C THR A 406 -16.71 -1.90 19.36
N THR A 407 -15.40 -1.64 19.42
CA THR A 407 -14.80 -0.42 19.99
C THR A 407 -14.69 0.74 19.01
N MET A 408 -15.27 0.63 17.81
CA MET A 408 -15.26 1.72 16.83
C MET A 408 -15.89 3.00 17.42
N PRO A 409 -15.17 4.12 17.46
CA PRO A 409 -15.67 5.39 17.99
C PRO A 409 -16.98 5.84 17.34
N ALA A 410 -17.88 6.42 18.15
CA ALA A 410 -19.20 6.84 17.69
C ALA A 410 -19.13 7.80 16.50
N ASN A 411 -18.20 8.75 16.50
CA ASN A 411 -17.98 9.72 15.42
C ASN A 411 -17.53 9.09 14.09
N LEU A 412 -16.95 7.88 14.10
CA LEU A 412 -16.60 7.14 12.89
C LEU A 412 -17.75 6.23 12.41
N ARG A 413 -18.60 5.81 13.34
CA ARG A 413 -19.66 4.84 13.10
C ARG A 413 -20.98 5.51 12.71
N GLU A 414 -21.26 6.68 13.26
CA GLU A 414 -22.43 7.50 12.96
C GLU A 414 -22.36 8.04 11.53
N GLY A 415 -23.46 7.92 10.78
CA GLY A 415 -23.54 8.38 9.39
C GLY A 415 -22.85 7.47 8.36
N LEU A 416 -22.17 6.39 8.78
CA LEU A 416 -21.46 5.47 7.89
C LEU A 416 -22.40 4.83 6.84
N GLU A 417 -23.60 4.42 7.25
CA GLU A 417 -24.62 3.89 6.33
C GLU A 417 -25.03 4.94 5.29
N THR A 418 -25.35 6.15 5.73
CA THR A 418 -25.72 7.28 4.86
C THR A 418 -24.59 7.63 3.89
N ALA A 419 -23.34 7.62 4.36
CA ALA A 419 -22.17 7.92 3.54
C ALA A 419 -21.99 6.88 2.41
N VAL A 420 -22.09 5.59 2.74
CA VAL A 420 -22.00 4.52 1.73
C VAL A 420 -23.17 4.60 0.75
N GLN A 421 -24.39 4.87 1.23
CA GLN A 421 -25.56 5.06 0.38
C GLN A 421 -25.38 6.24 -0.59
N ALA A 422 -24.88 7.38 -0.10
CA ALA A 422 -24.63 8.56 -0.92
C ALA A 422 -23.53 8.31 -1.96
N CYS A 423 -22.46 7.58 -1.61
CA CYS A 423 -21.38 7.27 -2.55
C CYS A 423 -21.82 6.35 -3.69
N LEU A 424 -22.87 5.56 -3.48
CA LEU A 424 -23.33 4.52 -4.41
C LEU A 424 -24.71 4.83 -5.01
N SER A 425 -25.22 6.05 -4.85
CA SER A 425 -26.56 6.46 -5.30
C SER A 425 -26.77 6.31 -6.80
N ASP A 426 -25.70 6.50 -7.56
CA ASP A 426 -25.74 6.50 -9.03
C ASP A 426 -25.48 5.10 -9.62
N THR A 427 -25.28 4.11 -8.74
CA THR A 427 -25.09 2.72 -9.16
C THR A 427 -26.41 1.99 -9.31
N THR A 428 -26.38 0.82 -9.96
CA THR A 428 -27.54 -0.07 -10.01
C THR A 428 -27.86 -0.73 -8.66
N ALA A 429 -27.03 -0.53 -7.63
CA ALA A 429 -27.24 -1.14 -6.33
C ALA A 429 -28.33 -0.39 -5.56
N GLN A 430 -29.45 -1.06 -5.34
CA GLN A 430 -30.56 -0.49 -4.58
C GLN A 430 -30.51 -0.96 -3.13
N PHE A 431 -30.39 -0.02 -2.21
CA PHE A 431 -30.51 -0.28 -0.77
C PHE A 431 -31.95 -0.61 -0.45
N ARG A 432 -32.20 -1.83 0.03
CA ARG A 432 -33.54 -2.33 0.29
C ARG A 432 -33.55 -3.08 1.61
N TYR A 433 -34.54 -2.77 2.45
CA TYR A 433 -34.85 -3.64 3.58
C TYR A 433 -35.32 -5.00 3.06
N GLN A 434 -34.73 -6.08 3.58
CA GLN A 434 -35.10 -7.44 3.23
C GLN A 434 -35.57 -8.17 4.47
N GLU A 435 -36.82 -8.65 4.44
CA GLU A 435 -37.38 -9.43 5.54
C GLU A 435 -36.57 -10.73 5.76
N PRO A 436 -36.37 -11.16 7.02
CA PRO A 436 -35.68 -12.40 7.35
C PRO A 436 -36.26 -13.63 6.65
N SER A 437 -37.57 -13.65 6.38
CA SER A 437 -38.28 -14.73 5.69
C SER A 437 -38.07 -14.77 4.17
N THR A 438 -37.45 -13.75 3.58
CA THR A 438 -37.22 -13.69 2.12
C THR A 438 -36.18 -14.72 1.72
N SER A 439 -36.54 -15.64 0.82
CA SER A 439 -35.64 -16.70 0.35
C SER A 439 -34.36 -16.14 -0.29
N VAL A 440 -33.23 -16.82 -0.13
CA VAL A 440 -31.94 -16.42 -0.75
C VAL A 440 -32.06 -16.21 -2.26
N LYS A 441 -32.86 -17.04 -2.94
CA LYS A 441 -33.03 -16.97 -4.41
C LYS A 441 -33.75 -15.70 -4.88
N THR A 442 -34.54 -15.08 -4.01
CA THR A 442 -35.35 -13.89 -4.32
C THR A 442 -34.73 -12.62 -3.74
N ARG A 443 -33.64 -12.72 -2.99
CA ARG A 443 -32.94 -11.55 -2.43
C ARG A 443 -32.08 -10.90 -3.52
N ALA A 444 -32.32 -9.61 -3.74
CA ALA A 444 -31.44 -8.78 -4.54
C ALA A 444 -30.19 -8.47 -3.69
N PHE A 445 -29.10 -9.20 -3.94
CA PHE A 445 -27.80 -9.00 -3.33
C PHE A 445 -26.84 -8.47 -4.39
N SER A 446 -26.14 -7.37 -4.08
CA SER A 446 -25.10 -6.82 -4.95
C SER A 446 -23.77 -6.84 -4.23
N SER A 447 -22.72 -7.23 -4.94
CA SER A 447 -21.34 -7.15 -4.47
C SER A 447 -20.53 -6.32 -5.46
N ILE A 448 -19.80 -5.33 -4.95
CA ILE A 448 -18.92 -4.48 -5.75
C ILE A 448 -17.49 -4.71 -5.23
N HIS A 449 -16.61 -5.16 -6.10
CA HIS A 449 -15.25 -5.57 -5.74
C HIS A 449 -14.24 -4.50 -6.13
N PHE A 450 -13.84 -3.64 -5.21
CA PHE A 450 -12.72 -2.71 -5.41
C PHE A 450 -11.39 -3.38 -5.05
N THR A 451 -10.84 -4.17 -5.99
CA THR A 451 -9.70 -5.07 -5.74
C THR A 451 -8.56 -4.79 -6.71
N ASN A 452 -7.32 -4.74 -6.21
CA ASN A 452 -6.14 -4.95 -7.04
C ASN A 452 -5.92 -6.45 -7.24
N GLN A 453 -6.20 -6.93 -8.44
CA GLN A 453 -6.17 -8.34 -8.83
C GLN A 453 -4.73 -8.81 -9.04
N THR A 454 -4.27 -9.69 -8.15
CA THR A 454 -2.98 -10.41 -8.24
C THR A 454 -3.16 -11.91 -8.45
N ARG A 455 -4.41 -12.40 -8.41
CA ARG A 455 -4.70 -13.83 -8.39
C ARG A 455 -4.51 -14.52 -9.74
N TYR A 456 -4.89 -13.86 -10.81
CA TYR A 456 -4.87 -14.43 -12.16
C TYR A 456 -3.62 -14.00 -12.94
N LEU A 457 -2.52 -13.77 -12.22
CA LEU A 457 -1.30 -13.35 -12.86
C LEU A 457 -0.71 -14.48 -13.69
N THR A 458 -0.28 -14.16 -14.90
CA THR A 458 0.50 -15.07 -15.72
C THR A 458 1.87 -15.24 -15.07
N HIS A 459 2.28 -16.49 -14.86
CA HIS A 459 3.63 -16.79 -14.39
C HIS A 459 4.64 -16.53 -15.52
N GLY A 460 5.74 -15.85 -15.20
CA GLY A 460 6.82 -15.58 -16.14
C GLY A 460 7.83 -16.72 -16.29
N TYR A 461 7.45 -17.97 -15.97
CA TYR A 461 8.32 -19.11 -16.19
C TYR A 461 8.61 -19.25 -17.68
N ASP A 462 9.88 -19.49 -18.03
CA ASP A 462 10.36 -19.64 -19.39
C ASP A 462 10.15 -18.41 -20.30
N ALA A 463 9.86 -17.24 -19.73
CA ALA A 463 9.81 -16.01 -20.49
C ALA A 463 11.22 -15.65 -21.00
N PRO A 464 11.40 -15.39 -22.30
CA PRO A 464 12.70 -15.00 -22.86
C PRO A 464 13.20 -13.69 -22.23
N GLU A 465 14.49 -13.66 -21.88
CA GLU A 465 15.11 -12.53 -21.18
C GLU A 465 15.37 -11.32 -22.09
N ASP A 466 15.48 -11.56 -23.40
CA ASP A 466 15.83 -10.58 -24.42
C ASP A 466 14.59 -9.93 -25.09
N ILE A 467 13.38 -10.38 -24.75
CA ILE A 467 12.13 -9.88 -25.32
C ILE A 467 11.34 -9.11 -24.28
N HIS A 468 10.95 -7.88 -24.62
CA HIS A 468 10.11 -7.08 -23.75
C HIS A 468 8.75 -7.78 -23.49
N PRO A 469 8.24 -7.81 -22.25
CA PRO A 469 7.00 -8.53 -21.91
C PRO A 469 5.78 -8.18 -22.78
N LEU A 470 5.65 -6.94 -23.25
CA LEU A 470 4.56 -6.50 -24.14
C LEU A 470 4.64 -7.09 -25.56
N TYR A 471 5.80 -7.60 -25.96
CA TYR A 471 6.00 -8.28 -27.25
C TYR A 471 5.78 -9.79 -27.14
N LEU A 472 5.66 -10.34 -25.93
CA LEU A 472 5.36 -11.75 -25.74
C LEU A 472 4.00 -12.10 -26.39
N ARG A 473 3.97 -13.30 -26.95
CA ARG A 473 2.83 -13.94 -27.59
C ARG A 473 2.72 -15.36 -27.05
N ASN A 474 1.51 -15.92 -27.09
CA ASN A 474 1.32 -17.33 -26.76
C ASN A 474 2.02 -18.19 -27.84
N ALA A 475 2.41 -19.42 -27.48
CA ALA A 475 3.15 -20.31 -28.37
C ALA A 475 2.38 -20.66 -29.67
N ASP A 476 1.05 -20.59 -29.63
CA ASP A 476 0.15 -20.76 -30.78
C ASP A 476 0.00 -19.50 -31.65
N GLY A 477 0.73 -18.42 -31.33
CA GLY A 477 0.58 -17.10 -31.96
C GLY A 477 -0.68 -16.34 -31.51
N GLY A 478 -1.42 -16.87 -30.53
CA GLY A 478 -2.63 -16.28 -29.99
C GLY A 478 -2.40 -14.96 -29.24
N LYS A 479 -3.50 -14.22 -29.02
CA LYS A 479 -3.46 -12.96 -28.29
C LYS A 479 -3.14 -13.22 -26.82
N THR A 480 -2.05 -12.62 -26.34
CA THR A 480 -1.68 -12.61 -24.92
C THR A 480 -2.39 -11.47 -24.21
N ASN A 481 -2.90 -11.74 -23.01
CA ASN A 481 -3.47 -10.70 -22.15
C ASN A 481 -2.39 -10.10 -21.26
N HIS A 482 -1.65 -9.10 -21.76
CA HIS A 482 -0.54 -8.49 -21.03
C HIS A 482 -0.95 -7.81 -19.71
N SER A 483 -2.24 -7.48 -19.51
CA SER A 483 -2.70 -6.94 -18.22
C SER A 483 -2.65 -7.98 -17.11
N GLN A 484 -2.70 -9.27 -17.42
CA GLN A 484 -2.53 -10.35 -16.45
C GLN A 484 -1.07 -10.58 -16.08
N PHE A 485 -0.11 -9.87 -16.65
CA PHE A 485 1.29 -10.03 -16.23
C PHE A 485 1.61 -9.17 -14.99
N LEU A 486 0.75 -8.20 -14.66
CA LEU A 486 0.92 -7.29 -13.52
C LEU A 486 -0.37 -7.21 -12.71
N SER A 487 -0.23 -6.88 -11.43
CA SER A 487 -1.39 -6.53 -10.62
C SER A 487 -2.16 -5.39 -11.28
N HIS A 488 -3.47 -5.53 -11.39
CA HIS A 488 -4.32 -4.55 -12.06
C HIS A 488 -5.62 -4.34 -11.27
N PRO A 489 -6.22 -3.15 -11.34
CA PRO A 489 -7.52 -2.93 -10.72
C PRO A 489 -8.61 -3.81 -11.34
N SER A 490 -9.60 -4.17 -10.53
CA SER A 490 -10.79 -4.90 -10.96
C SER A 490 -11.61 -4.10 -11.97
N GLU A 491 -12.47 -4.80 -12.70
CA GLU A 491 -13.41 -4.17 -13.63
C GLU A 491 -14.34 -3.16 -12.91
N ASP A 492 -14.73 -3.44 -11.67
CA ASP A 492 -15.57 -2.53 -10.87
C ASP A 492 -14.87 -1.21 -10.55
N ILE A 493 -13.55 -1.21 -10.26
CA ILE A 493 -12.79 0.04 -10.08
C ILE A 493 -12.84 0.88 -11.36
N HIS A 494 -12.82 0.25 -12.54
CA HIS A 494 -12.90 0.95 -13.80
C HIS A 494 -14.30 1.51 -14.09
N LYS A 495 -15.33 0.67 -13.94
CA LYS A 495 -16.72 1.04 -14.22
C LYS A 495 -17.26 2.08 -13.24
N LEU A 496 -16.87 1.96 -11.98
CA LEU A 496 -17.35 2.78 -10.87
C LEU A 496 -16.22 3.66 -10.30
N SER A 497 -15.38 4.21 -11.19
CA SER A 497 -14.17 4.93 -10.79
C SER A 497 -14.46 6.20 -9.98
N GLN A 498 -15.58 6.87 -10.24
CA GLN A 498 -15.99 8.06 -9.52
C GLN A 498 -16.56 7.70 -8.16
N GLU A 499 -17.41 6.69 -8.09
CA GLU A 499 -17.99 6.15 -6.85
C GLU A 499 -16.91 5.58 -5.95
N TYR A 500 -15.94 4.85 -6.51
CA TYR A 500 -14.76 4.39 -5.79
C TYR A 500 -13.98 5.56 -5.20
N ALA A 501 -13.77 6.64 -5.98
CA ALA A 501 -13.06 7.82 -5.49
C ALA A 501 -13.82 8.50 -4.33
N THR A 502 -15.13 8.69 -4.46
CA THR A 502 -15.97 9.29 -3.42
C THR A 502 -16.02 8.39 -2.18
N LEU A 503 -16.15 7.07 -2.35
CA LEU A 503 -16.16 6.10 -1.26
C LEU A 503 -14.84 6.12 -0.49
N LYS A 504 -13.70 6.17 -1.18
CA LYS A 504 -12.38 6.28 -0.56
C LYS A 504 -12.28 7.50 0.36
N GLU A 505 -12.75 8.65 -0.13
CA GLU A 505 -12.72 9.90 0.61
C GLU A 505 -13.69 9.89 1.78
N ALA A 506 -14.92 9.44 1.56
CA ALA A 506 -15.94 9.34 2.61
C ALA A 506 -15.57 8.37 3.73
N LEU A 507 -14.85 7.29 3.40
CA LEU A 507 -14.48 6.24 4.35
C LEU A 507 -13.04 6.35 4.88
N GLU A 508 -12.27 7.37 4.48
CA GLU A 508 -10.84 7.48 4.79
C GLU A 508 -10.54 7.27 6.28
N ALA A 509 -11.20 8.03 7.16
CA ALA A 509 -11.00 7.94 8.61
C ALA A 509 -11.41 6.58 9.19
N VAL A 510 -12.46 5.96 8.63
CA VAL A 510 -12.96 4.65 9.07
C VAL A 510 -11.99 3.55 8.66
N LEU A 511 -11.54 3.55 7.40
CA LEU A 511 -10.59 2.58 6.86
C LEU A 511 -9.24 2.70 7.57
N GLN A 512 -8.76 3.92 7.81
CA GLN A 512 -7.54 4.16 8.56
C GLN A 512 -7.65 3.57 9.98
N TRP A 513 -8.73 3.88 10.71
CA TRP A 513 -8.95 3.33 12.05
C TRP A 513 -8.98 1.80 12.05
N ILE A 514 -9.67 1.18 11.08
CA ILE A 514 -9.73 -0.28 10.93
C ILE A 514 -8.34 -0.87 10.73
N VAL A 515 -7.57 -0.33 9.78
CA VAL A 515 -6.22 -0.83 9.46
C VAL A 515 -5.32 -0.73 10.68
N GLU A 516 -5.28 0.45 11.33
CA GLU A 516 -4.43 0.68 12.51
C GLU A 516 -4.81 -0.24 13.67
N LYS A 517 -6.11 -0.41 13.92
CA LYS A 517 -6.64 -1.27 14.97
C LYS A 517 -6.29 -2.73 14.70
N VAL A 518 -6.48 -3.22 13.47
CA VAL A 518 -6.21 -4.62 13.12
C VAL A 518 -4.71 -4.93 13.15
N LEU A 519 -3.85 -4.05 12.62
CA LEU A 519 -2.40 -4.24 12.68
C LEU A 519 -1.86 -4.20 14.11
N ARG A 520 -2.52 -3.47 15.01
CA ARG A 520 -2.19 -3.45 16.45
C ARG A 520 -2.60 -4.74 17.16
N ILE A 521 -3.80 -5.25 16.88
CA ILE A 521 -4.33 -6.47 17.52
C ILE A 521 -3.66 -7.73 16.94
N HIS A 522 -3.32 -7.72 15.65
CA HIS A 522 -2.79 -8.86 14.91
C HIS A 522 -1.52 -8.51 14.12
N PRO A 523 -0.43 -8.14 14.81
CA PRO A 523 0.81 -7.70 14.16
C PRO A 523 1.41 -8.75 13.21
N ASP A 524 1.30 -10.03 13.55
CA ASP A 524 1.98 -11.11 12.82
C ASP A 524 1.13 -11.65 11.67
N MET A 525 -0.20 -11.60 11.81
CA MET A 525 -1.15 -12.21 10.87
C MET A 525 -1.06 -11.61 9.46
N PHE A 526 -0.73 -10.32 9.36
CA PHE A 526 -0.78 -9.57 8.12
C PHE A 526 0.59 -9.25 7.52
N GLN A 527 1.68 -9.85 8.03
CA GLN A 527 3.04 -9.59 7.54
C GLN A 527 3.23 -9.94 6.06
N GLU A 528 2.64 -11.04 5.60
CA GLU A 528 2.70 -11.43 4.19
C GLU A 528 1.84 -10.53 3.29
N ILE A 529 0.71 -10.05 3.81
CA ILE A 529 -0.14 -9.08 3.11
C ILE A 529 0.58 -7.72 2.99
N LEU A 530 1.25 -7.27 4.05
CA LEU A 530 2.14 -6.11 4.04
C LEU A 530 3.22 -6.23 2.97
N ALA A 531 3.89 -7.39 2.91
CA ALA A 531 4.92 -7.67 1.91
C ALA A 531 4.37 -7.69 0.48
N THR A 532 3.15 -8.21 0.29
CA THR A 532 2.50 -8.27 -1.03
C THR A 532 2.06 -6.90 -1.51
N ALA A 533 1.52 -6.06 -0.61
CA ALA A 533 1.13 -4.70 -0.92
C ALA A 533 2.32 -3.83 -1.38
N ASP A 534 3.50 -4.03 -0.78
CA ASP A 534 4.73 -3.34 -1.17
C ASP A 534 5.23 -3.74 -2.59
N LEU A 535 4.70 -4.81 -3.17
CA LEU A 535 5.03 -5.27 -4.53
C LEU A 535 4.03 -4.80 -5.58
N LEU A 536 3.06 -3.97 -5.21
CA LEU A 536 2.11 -3.42 -6.17
C LEU A 536 2.83 -2.52 -7.19
N PRO A 537 2.49 -2.63 -8.49
CA PRO A 537 3.08 -1.80 -9.54
C PRO A 537 3.02 -0.31 -9.23
N LEU A 538 4.08 0.43 -9.54
CA LEU A 538 4.27 1.85 -9.22
C LEU A 538 4.10 2.19 -7.74
N ASN A 539 4.37 1.22 -6.84
CA ASN A 539 4.14 1.34 -5.40
C ASN A 539 2.67 1.73 -5.10
N ASP A 540 1.73 1.26 -5.91
CA ASP A 540 0.31 1.58 -5.75
C ASP A 540 -0.25 1.03 -4.44
N THR A 541 -1.34 1.63 -3.96
CA THR A 541 -1.95 1.22 -2.69
C THR A 541 -3.46 1.27 -2.72
N SER A 542 -4.05 0.32 -2.02
CA SER A 542 -5.45 0.38 -1.63
C SER A 542 -5.69 1.47 -0.57
N PRO A 543 -6.88 2.08 -0.52
CA PRO A 543 -7.33 2.94 0.59
C PRO A 543 -7.37 2.20 1.94
N ALA A 544 -7.39 0.86 1.93
CA ALA A 544 -7.26 0.03 3.12
C ALA A 544 -5.88 -0.66 3.18
N SER A 545 -4.82 -0.06 2.62
CA SER A 545 -3.47 -0.65 2.66
C SER A 545 -3.08 -1.01 4.10
N PRO A 546 -2.55 -2.22 4.36
CA PRO A 546 -1.97 -3.17 3.41
C PRO A 546 -2.97 -4.11 2.71
N PHE A 547 -4.25 -4.06 3.02
CA PHE A 547 -5.25 -4.89 2.34
C PHE A 547 -5.40 -4.44 0.89
N THR A 548 -5.28 -5.35 -0.06
CA THR A 548 -5.29 -5.03 -1.50
C THR A 548 -6.69 -4.79 -2.07
N SER A 549 -7.73 -4.97 -1.25
CA SER A 549 -9.12 -5.06 -1.69
C SER A 549 -10.09 -4.48 -0.66
N ILE A 550 -11.14 -3.82 -1.16
CA ILE A 550 -12.37 -3.50 -0.43
C ILE A 550 -13.53 -4.09 -1.22
N VAL A 551 -14.43 -4.80 -0.55
CA VAL A 551 -15.65 -5.34 -1.16
C VAL A 551 -16.86 -4.75 -0.46
N VAL A 552 -17.75 -4.10 -1.21
CA VAL A 552 -19.00 -3.54 -0.68
C VAL A 552 -20.15 -4.47 -1.03
N ASN A 553 -20.74 -5.05 0.01
CA ASN A 553 -21.84 -6.01 -0.09
C ASN A 553 -23.13 -5.33 0.35
N ILE A 554 -24.08 -5.16 -0.58
CA ILE A 554 -25.34 -4.43 -0.37
C ILE A 554 -26.50 -5.43 -0.27
N ASN A 555 -27.33 -5.25 0.76
CA ASN A 555 -28.41 -6.16 1.15
C ASN A 555 -27.92 -7.62 1.27
N VAL A 556 -26.90 -7.82 2.10
CA VAL A 556 -26.15 -9.07 2.17
C VAL A 556 -27.07 -10.28 2.38
N GLY A 557 -26.93 -11.24 1.47
CA GLY A 557 -27.74 -12.45 1.45
C GLY A 557 -27.01 -13.58 0.75
N THR A 558 -25.89 -14.02 1.31
CA THR A 558 -25.02 -15.02 0.66
C THR A 558 -25.54 -16.44 0.84
N LEU A 559 -25.21 -17.30 -0.13
CA LEU A 559 -25.22 -18.74 0.09
C LEU A 559 -24.06 -19.11 1.00
N ALA A 560 -24.19 -20.22 1.74
CA ALA A 560 -23.06 -20.74 2.51
C ALA A 560 -21.87 -21.01 1.58
N HIS A 561 -20.73 -20.42 1.91
CA HIS A 561 -19.50 -20.56 1.14
C HIS A 561 -18.30 -20.35 2.05
N ARG A 562 -17.13 -20.66 1.51
CA ARG A 562 -15.83 -20.31 2.05
C ARG A 562 -15.08 -19.56 0.97
N ASP A 563 -14.47 -18.44 1.34
CA ASP A 563 -13.57 -17.71 0.46
C ASP A 563 -12.22 -18.43 0.38
N LYS A 564 -12.19 -19.47 -0.46
CA LYS A 564 -11.04 -20.38 -0.59
C LYS A 564 -9.75 -19.72 -1.08
N ASN A 565 -9.81 -18.45 -1.47
CA ASN A 565 -8.70 -17.73 -2.07
C ASN A 565 -8.16 -16.64 -1.13
N ASP A 566 -8.75 -16.49 0.05
CA ASP A 566 -8.19 -15.65 1.09
C ASP A 566 -6.99 -16.40 1.68
N GLY A 567 -5.82 -15.76 1.64
CA GLY A 567 -4.59 -16.34 2.18
C GLY A 567 -4.60 -16.38 3.72
N TYR A 568 -5.30 -15.44 4.35
CA TYR A 568 -5.37 -15.25 5.81
C TYR A 568 -6.79 -14.85 6.22
N ALA A 569 -6.94 -14.08 7.31
CA ALA A 569 -8.20 -13.54 7.75
C ALA A 569 -8.69 -12.39 6.86
N CYS A 570 -10.01 -12.31 6.69
CA CYS A 570 -10.70 -11.16 6.14
C CYS A 570 -11.23 -10.26 7.26
N ILE A 571 -11.30 -8.95 7.01
CA ILE A 571 -11.97 -8.01 7.92
C ILE A 571 -13.38 -7.75 7.39
N CYS A 572 -14.37 -8.04 8.21
CA CYS A 572 -15.78 -7.79 7.89
C CYS A 572 -16.31 -6.66 8.77
N VAL A 573 -16.81 -5.60 8.14
CA VAL A 573 -17.50 -4.50 8.82
C VAL A 573 -18.95 -4.51 8.41
N THR A 574 -19.84 -4.62 9.39
CA THR A 574 -21.28 -4.51 9.15
C THR A 574 -21.75 -3.11 9.39
N ILE A 575 -22.45 -2.60 8.39
CA ILE A 575 -23.03 -1.26 8.38
C ILE A 575 -24.56 -1.41 8.43
N GLY A 576 -25.20 -0.60 9.28
CA GLY A 576 -26.64 -0.63 9.53
C GLY A 576 -27.04 -1.39 10.80
N ASN A 577 -28.33 -1.64 10.96
CA ASN A 577 -28.92 -2.28 12.14
C ASN A 577 -29.74 -3.54 11.76
N PRO A 578 -29.08 -4.62 11.29
CA PRO A 578 -29.78 -5.82 10.85
C PRO A 578 -30.49 -6.53 12.02
N LYS A 579 -31.75 -6.93 11.81
CA LYS A 579 -32.49 -7.77 12.75
C LYS A 579 -32.23 -9.25 12.45
N GLY A 580 -31.88 -10.02 13.48
CA GLY A 580 -31.66 -11.47 13.36
C GLY A 580 -30.21 -11.90 13.20
N GLY A 581 -29.27 -10.94 13.25
CA GLY A 581 -27.82 -11.18 13.29
C GLY A 581 -27.05 -10.30 12.31
N ASN A 582 -25.74 -10.22 12.55
CA ASN A 582 -24.78 -10.68 11.54
C ASN A 582 -24.64 -12.20 11.67
#